data_AF-A0A4Q2KT19-F1
#
_entry.id   AF-A0A4Q2KT19-F1
#
_cell.length_a   1.000
_cell.length_b   1.000
_cell.length_c   1.000
_cell.angle_alpha   90.00
_cell.angle_beta   90.00
_cell.angle_gamma   90.00
#
_symmetry.space_group_name_H-M   'P 1'
#
loop_
_entity.id
_entity.type
_entity.pdbx_description
1 polymer ?
#
loop_
_entity_poly.entity_id
_entity_poly.type
_entity_poly.pdbx_seq_one_letter_code
_entity_poly.pdbx_strand_id
1 'polypeptide(L)'
;MRAGCPSRWSEIPSGAYDELLGMTELIRNSGTNWTIVRFTAPNDIPKTVKLRVGFYGSDKIGFPVTRGDIAAFTAAQVDDRTYIGRAPAISN
;
A
#
# COMPACT_ATOMS: atom_id res chain seq x y z
N MET A 1 -1.36 38.52 11.24
CA MET A 1 -0.94 37.27 11.90
C MET A 1 -1.29 36.12 10.98
N ARG A 2 -0.30 35.52 10.29
CA ARG A 2 -0.50 34.32 9.47
C ARG A 2 -0.27 33.11 10.38
N ALA A 3 -1.25 32.21 10.44
CA ALA A 3 -1.14 30.95 11.18
C ALA A 3 0.07 30.16 10.65
N GLY A 4 0.95 29.74 11.57
CA GLY A 4 2.15 28.98 11.25
C GLY A 4 1.80 27.60 10.69
N CYS A 5 2.39 27.27 9.55
CA CYS A 5 2.40 25.91 9.00
C CYS A 5 3.17 25.00 9.97
N PRO A 6 2.67 23.81 10.35
CA PRO A 6 3.42 22.89 11.20
C PRO A 6 4.71 22.46 10.50
N SER A 7 5.84 22.61 11.19
CA SER A 7 7.21 22.37 10.68
C SER A 7 7.47 20.94 10.16
N ARG A 8 6.56 19.99 10.39
CA ARG A 8 6.66 18.57 10.02
C ARG A 8 6.63 18.31 8.50
N TRP A 9 6.13 19.25 7.69
CA TRP A 9 6.01 19.09 6.23
C TRP A 9 7.27 19.47 5.45
N SER A 10 8.29 20.02 6.13
CA SER A 10 9.55 20.49 5.55
C SER A 10 10.61 19.40 5.40
N GLU A 11 10.34 18.19 5.90
CA GLU A 11 11.28 17.07 6.00
C GLU A 11 10.93 15.91 5.05
N ILE A 12 9.95 16.08 4.14
CA ILE A 12 9.69 15.05 3.13
C ILE A 12 10.94 14.93 2.26
N PRO A 13 11.66 13.79 2.29
CA PRO A 13 12.96 13.72 1.65
C PRO A 13 12.80 13.73 0.13
N SER A 14 13.70 14.43 -0.55
CA SER A 14 13.70 14.54 -2.01
C SER A 14 14.22 13.25 -2.64
N GLY A 15 13.35 12.25 -2.80
CA GLY A 15 13.61 10.99 -3.50
C GLY A 15 12.43 10.03 -3.36
N ALA A 16 12.01 9.38 -4.45
CA ALA A 16 10.83 8.51 -4.46
C ALA A 16 10.91 7.34 -3.45
N TYR A 17 12.12 6.87 -3.14
CA TYR A 17 12.35 5.83 -2.14
C TYR A 17 12.13 6.36 -0.71
N ASP A 18 12.72 7.51 -0.41
CA ASP A 18 12.64 8.11 0.92
C ASP A 18 11.22 8.64 1.22
N GLU A 19 10.53 9.15 0.20
CA GLU A 19 9.10 9.50 0.27
C GLU A 19 8.27 8.27 0.66
N LEU A 20 8.50 7.13 -0.01
CA LEU A 20 7.79 5.88 0.29
C LEU A 20 8.08 5.40 1.72
N LEU A 21 9.32 5.52 2.19
CA LEU A 21 9.68 5.20 3.58
C LEU A 21 8.99 6.12 4.58
N GLY A 22 9.04 7.43 4.37
CA GLY A 22 8.43 8.43 5.24
C GLY A 22 6.91 8.28 5.33
N MET A 23 6.23 8.09 4.20
CA MET A 23 4.79 7.80 4.17
C MET A 23 4.45 6.51 4.92
N THR A 24 5.23 5.45 4.68
CA THR A 24 5.03 4.15 5.33
C THR A 24 5.24 4.24 6.84
N GLU A 25 6.19 5.05 7.30
CA GLU A 25 6.39 5.32 8.72
C GLU A 25 5.21 6.08 9.35
N LEU A 26 4.71 7.14 8.69
CA LEU A 26 3.56 7.91 9.17
C LEU A 26 2.31 7.04 9.30
N ILE A 27 2.04 6.16 8.33
CA ILE A 27 0.90 5.23 8.37
C ILE A 27 1.07 4.24 9.54
N ARG A 28 2.26 3.63 9.67
CA ARG A 28 2.54 2.64 10.72
C ARG A 28 2.42 3.21 12.13
N ASN A 29 2.80 4.47 12.31
CA ASN A 29 2.80 5.17 13.60
C ASN A 29 1.52 5.99 13.84
N SER A 30 0.49 5.85 13.01
CA SER A 30 -0.76 6.62 13.11
C SER A 30 -1.64 6.26 14.31
N GLY A 31 -1.38 5.14 14.98
CA GLY A 31 -2.24 4.60 16.05
C GLY A 31 -3.55 3.98 15.53
N THR A 32 -3.68 3.79 14.20
CA THR A 32 -4.86 3.17 13.57
C THR A 32 -4.58 1.73 13.15
N ASN A 33 -5.65 0.97 12.90
CA ASN A 33 -5.53 -0.32 12.20
C ASN A 33 -5.25 -0.02 10.72
N TRP A 34 -4.03 -0.28 10.27
CA TRP A 34 -3.59 0.03 8.92
C TRP A 34 -3.30 -1.24 8.11
N THR A 35 -3.46 -1.12 6.80
CA THR A 35 -3.00 -2.10 5.81
C THR A 35 -2.41 -1.33 4.63
N ILE A 36 -1.17 -1.64 4.23
CA ILE A 36 -0.53 -1.02 3.07
C ILE A 36 -0.50 -2.03 1.93
N VAL A 37 -1.40 -1.88 0.96
CA VAL A 37 -1.47 -2.76 -0.21
C VAL A 37 -0.37 -2.38 -1.20
N ARG A 38 0.55 -3.31 -1.46
CA ARG A 38 1.67 -3.12 -2.38
C ARG A 38 1.41 -3.86 -3.69
N PHE A 39 1.64 -3.20 -4.81
CA PHE A 39 1.53 -3.79 -6.15
C PHE A 39 2.43 -3.06 -7.14
N THR A 40 2.63 -3.68 -8.29
CA THR A 40 3.41 -3.14 -9.41
C THR A 40 2.63 -3.34 -10.71
N ALA A 41 3.01 -2.63 -11.78
CA ALA A 41 2.46 -2.81 -13.15
C ALA A 41 0.92 -3.01 -13.23
N PRO A 42 0.11 -2.05 -12.71
CA PRO A 42 -1.35 -2.15 -12.80
C PRO A 42 -1.82 -2.12 -14.26
N ASN A 43 -2.78 -2.97 -14.61
CA ASN A 43 -3.35 -3.04 -15.96
C ASN A 43 -4.89 -3.10 -15.96
N ASP A 44 -5.49 -2.87 -17.13
CA ASP A 44 -6.95 -2.83 -17.34
C ASP A 44 -7.53 -4.11 -17.94
N ILE A 45 -6.77 -5.21 -17.90
CA ILE A 45 -7.30 -6.51 -18.34
C ILE A 45 -8.45 -6.89 -17.39
N PRO A 46 -9.51 -7.58 -17.87
CA PRO A 46 -10.57 -8.07 -17.02
C PRO A 46 -10.03 -8.80 -15.78
N LYS A 47 -10.69 -8.56 -14.65
CA LYS A 47 -10.36 -9.16 -13.35
C LYS A 47 -10.08 -10.65 -13.50
N THR A 48 -8.95 -11.12 -12.96
CA THR A 48 -8.60 -12.54 -13.03
C THR A 48 -9.11 -13.27 -11.78
N VAL A 49 -9.30 -14.59 -11.88
CA VAL A 49 -9.84 -15.38 -10.75
C VAL A 49 -8.75 -15.72 -9.70
N LYS A 50 -7.47 -15.46 -9.99
CA LYS A 50 -6.34 -15.89 -9.15
C LYS A 50 -5.53 -14.69 -8.67
N LEU A 51 -5.95 -14.10 -7.55
CA LEU A 51 -5.14 -13.14 -6.82
C LEU A 51 -4.15 -13.89 -5.92
N ARG A 52 -2.85 -13.61 -6.08
CA ARG A 52 -1.80 -14.06 -5.17
C ARG A 52 -1.51 -12.95 -4.17
N VAL A 53 -1.50 -13.30 -2.89
CA VAL A 53 -1.20 -12.39 -1.79
C VAL A 53 -0.05 -12.96 -0.99
N GLY A 54 0.95 -12.14 -0.70
CA GLY A 54 2.12 -12.55 0.08
C GLY A 54 3.04 -11.37 0.41
N PHE A 55 4.32 -11.62 0.58
CA PHE A 55 5.31 -10.63 0.96
C PHE A 55 6.53 -10.67 0.04
N TYR A 56 6.91 -9.52 -0.52
CA TYR A 56 8.16 -9.39 -1.27
C TYR A 56 9.35 -9.87 -0.41
N GLY A 57 10.18 -10.76 -0.97
CA GLY A 57 11.32 -11.38 -0.30
C GLY A 57 11.02 -12.72 0.37
N SER A 58 9.74 -13.07 0.58
CA SER A 58 9.32 -14.35 1.17
C SER A 58 8.50 -15.21 0.21
N ASP A 59 7.66 -14.57 -0.61
CA ASP A 59 6.74 -15.25 -1.53
C ASP A 59 7.06 -14.98 -3.00
N LYS A 60 6.68 -15.92 -3.87
CA LYS A 60 6.72 -15.73 -5.33
C LYS A 60 5.57 -14.82 -5.78
N ILE A 61 5.79 -13.51 -5.66
CA ILE A 61 4.88 -12.45 -6.11
C ILE A 61 5.23 -12.07 -7.56
N GLY A 62 4.24 -12.07 -8.46
CA GLY A 62 4.39 -11.60 -9.84
C GLY A 62 4.35 -10.07 -9.95
N PHE A 63 4.59 -9.55 -11.16
CA PHE A 63 4.56 -8.11 -11.39
C PHE A 63 3.22 -7.54 -11.83
N PRO A 64 2.43 -8.16 -12.73
CA PRO A 64 1.18 -7.56 -13.17
C PRO A 64 0.05 -7.84 -12.20
N VAL A 65 -0.80 -6.84 -11.98
CA VAL A 65 -2.10 -7.00 -11.32
C VAL A 65 -3.16 -6.15 -12.02
N THR A 66 -4.39 -6.62 -12.13
CA THR A 66 -5.49 -5.85 -12.70
C THR A 66 -5.95 -4.76 -11.73
N ARG A 67 -6.37 -3.60 -12.24
CA ARG A 67 -7.00 -2.55 -11.42
C ARG A 67 -8.27 -3.05 -10.74
N GLY A 68 -9.00 -3.96 -11.38
CA GLY A 68 -10.17 -4.63 -10.80
C GLY A 68 -9.83 -5.48 -9.57
N ASP A 69 -8.72 -6.20 -9.60
CA ASP A 69 -8.25 -6.99 -8.46
C ASP A 69 -7.67 -6.13 -7.34
N ILE A 70 -6.95 -5.03 -7.67
CA ILE A 70 -6.49 -4.05 -6.68
C ILE A 70 -7.69 -3.48 -5.91
N ALA A 71 -8.73 -3.03 -6.62
CA ALA A 71 -9.93 -2.46 -6.02
C ALA A 71 -10.67 -3.49 -5.15
N ALA A 72 -10.87 -4.70 -5.66
CA ALA A 72 -11.55 -5.77 -4.93
C ALA A 72 -10.80 -6.16 -3.65
N PHE A 73 -9.47 -6.33 -3.73
CA PHE A 73 -8.66 -6.68 -2.56
C PHE A 73 -8.67 -5.58 -1.51
N THR A 74 -8.53 -4.32 -1.94
CA THR A 74 -8.51 -3.16 -1.05
C THR A 74 -9.86 -2.97 -0.35
N ALA A 75 -10.97 -3.10 -1.08
CA ALA A 75 -12.32 -3.01 -0.51
C ALA A 75 -12.57 -4.11 0.53
N ALA A 76 -12.08 -5.33 0.30
CA ALA A 76 -12.22 -6.43 1.23
C ALA A 76 -11.53 -6.17 2.59
N GLN A 77 -10.49 -5.33 2.66
CA GLN A 77 -9.79 -5.01 3.91
C GLN A 77 -10.61 -4.18 4.89
N VAL A 78 -11.76 -3.65 4.47
CA VAL A 78 -12.68 -2.95 5.38
C VAL A 78 -13.27 -3.92 6.40
N ASP A 79 -13.58 -5.15 5.96
CA ASP A 79 -14.19 -6.19 6.80
C ASP A 79 -13.18 -7.29 7.19
N ASP A 80 -12.20 -7.57 6.33
CA ASP A 80 -11.17 -8.57 6.57
C ASP A 80 -10.02 -8.01 7.43
N ARG A 81 -9.87 -8.58 8.63
CA ARG A 81 -8.87 -8.17 9.62
C ARG A 81 -7.52 -8.87 9.46
N THR A 82 -7.36 -9.77 8.49
CA THR A 82 -6.17 -10.62 8.30
C THR A 82 -4.88 -9.81 8.13
N TYR A 83 -4.97 -8.65 7.48
CA TYR A 83 -3.82 -7.82 7.13
C TYR A 83 -3.68 -6.54 7.96
N ILE A 84 -4.36 -6.45 9.11
CA ILE A 84 -4.13 -5.37 10.08
C ILE A 84 -2.66 -5.38 10.52
N GLY A 85 -2.01 -4.23 10.43
CA GLY A 85 -0.60 -4.05 10.76
C GLY A 85 0.36 -4.67 9.74
N ARG A 86 -0.11 -4.96 8.52
CA ARG A 86 0.68 -5.64 7.49
C ARG A 86 0.69 -4.87 6.17
N ALA A 87 1.75 -5.11 5.40
CA ALA A 87 1.91 -4.56 4.05
C ALA A 87 1.91 -5.69 3.00
N PRO A 88 0.77 -6.33 2.70
CA PRO A 88 0.74 -7.42 1.71
C PRO A 88 1.10 -6.91 0.31
N ALA A 89 1.75 -7.77 -0.47
CA ALA A 89 1.97 -7.59 -1.90
C ALA A 89 0.95 -8.43 -2.67
N ILE A 90 0.37 -7.87 -3.74
CA ILE A 90 -0.63 -8.53 -4.58
C ILE A 90 -0.20 -8.62 -6.04
N SER A 91 -0.53 -9.73 -6.69
CA SER A 91 -0.27 -10.00 -8.12
C SER A 91 -1.26 -11.00 -8.70
N ASN A 92 -1.42 -11.01 -10.03
CA ASN A 92 -2.17 -12.05 -10.74
C ASN A 92 -1.27 -13.21 -11.23
#